data_AF-A0A0D9NHY8-F1
#
_entry.id   AF-A0A0D9NHY8-F1
#
_cell.length_a   1.000
_cell.length_b   1.000
_cell.length_c   1.000
_cell.angle_alpha   90.00
_cell.angle_beta   90.00
_cell.angle_gamma   90.00
#
_symmetry.space_group_name_H-M   'P 1'
#
loop_
_entity.id
_entity.type
_entity.pdbx_description
1 polymer ?
#
loop_
_entity_poly.entity_id
_entity_poly.type
_entity_poly.pdbx_seq_one_letter_code
_entity_poly.pdbx_strand_id
1 'polypeptide(L)'
;MASKASQHDIIISIHPQHLANIISRVKNHEFRNYLLPPSTKRLLIYETSPASAIRYVATISHGKQPGEICDSTGLRNDEFDRGDLEGRVKYGYEIRKLEEFPKPYSLDDLKRNGWLNGAPQKYCFVKPAMDDVLKSVPLRLIFDTLPAATSPAAEALLPTAYTRVQRSMREESRSVAGIQKTKPPQSRGRGRQALLEQWLRCGPSA
;
A
#
# COMPACT_ATOMS: atom_id res chain seq x y z
N MET A 1 -28.34 -19.25 0.33
CA MET A 1 -27.39 -18.54 -0.57
C MET A 1 -26.16 -18.15 0.26
N ALA A 2 -25.14 -19.00 0.33
CA ALA A 2 -23.90 -18.65 1.03
C ALA A 2 -23.04 -17.79 0.10
N SER A 3 -22.85 -16.51 0.44
CA SER A 3 -21.99 -15.61 -0.32
C SER A 3 -20.58 -16.20 -0.41
N LYS A 4 -20.12 -16.52 -1.62
CA LYS A 4 -18.75 -16.92 -1.94
C LYS A 4 -17.82 -15.72 -1.77
N ALA A 5 -17.48 -15.39 -0.52
CA ALA A 5 -16.34 -14.56 -0.19
C ALA A 5 -15.28 -15.49 0.38
N SER A 6 -14.45 -16.08 -0.48
CA SER A 6 -13.21 -16.70 -0.05
C SER A 6 -12.32 -15.56 0.46
N GLN A 7 -12.47 -15.23 1.74
CA GLN A 7 -11.67 -14.23 2.41
C GLN A 7 -10.24 -14.78 2.47
N HIS A 8 -9.39 -14.29 1.57
CA HIS A 8 -7.98 -14.67 1.49
C HIS A 8 -7.15 -13.89 2.52
N ASP A 9 -7.65 -13.86 3.75
CA ASP A 9 -6.87 -13.38 4.86
C ASP A 9 -5.73 -14.35 5.09
N ILE A 10 -4.60 -13.78 5.48
CA ILE A 10 -3.38 -14.53 5.69
C ILE A 10 -2.87 -14.26 7.08
N ILE A 11 -2.13 -15.24 7.60
CA ILE A 11 -1.41 -15.13 8.85
C ILE A 11 0.05 -14.87 8.50
N ILE A 12 0.63 -13.85 9.10
CA ILE A 12 2.05 -13.53 9.00
C ILE A 12 2.68 -13.47 10.38
N SER A 13 3.96 -13.78 10.44
CA SER A 13 4.75 -13.57 11.65
C SER A 13 5.37 -12.17 11.65
N ILE A 14 5.30 -11.50 12.80
CA ILE A 14 5.96 -10.22 13.06
C ILE A 14 6.71 -10.31 14.40
N HIS A 15 7.95 -9.84 14.41
CA HIS A 15 8.77 -9.75 15.62
C HIS A 15 8.23 -8.67 16.58
N PRO A 16 8.22 -8.89 17.92
CA PRO A 16 7.67 -7.94 18.89
C PRO A 16 8.14 -6.49 18.70
N GLN A 17 9.42 -6.27 18.38
CA GLN A 17 9.96 -4.93 18.14
C GLN A 17 9.29 -4.22 16.95
N HIS A 18 9.06 -4.93 15.84
CA HIS A 18 8.37 -4.37 14.69
C HIS A 18 6.89 -4.16 14.97
N LEU A 19 6.28 -5.06 15.74
CA LEU A 19 4.89 -4.94 16.14
C LEU A 19 4.66 -3.73 17.07
N ALA A 20 5.57 -3.48 18.01
CA ALA A 20 5.54 -2.28 18.86
C ALA A 20 5.63 -0.99 18.03
N ASN A 21 6.46 -0.96 16.98
CA ASN A 21 6.53 0.17 16.06
C ASN A 21 5.23 0.35 15.26
N ILE A 22 4.53 -0.73 14.92
CA ILE A 22 3.22 -0.66 14.24
C ILE A 22 2.15 -0.11 15.19
N ILE A 23 2.10 -0.62 16.42
CA ILE A 23 1.14 -0.19 17.45
C ILE A 23 1.32 1.29 17.77
N SER A 24 2.55 1.76 17.92
CA SER A 24 2.90 3.16 18.16
C SER A 24 2.81 4.05 16.91
N ARG A 25 2.40 3.51 15.76
CA ARG A 25 2.29 4.20 14.46
C ARG A 25 3.60 4.70 13.86
N VAL A 26 4.73 4.49 14.52
CA VAL A 26 6.07 4.79 13.98
C VAL A 26 6.33 4.02 12.69
N LYS A 27 5.90 2.76 12.61
CA LYS A 27 5.93 1.95 11.38
C LYS A 27 4.52 1.86 10.80
N ASN A 28 4.27 2.57 9.70
CA ASN A 28 2.95 2.62 9.06
C ASN A 28 2.82 1.73 7.82
N HIS A 29 3.92 1.14 7.32
CA HIS A 29 3.92 0.14 6.25
C HIS A 29 4.58 -1.17 6.71
N GLU A 30 4.02 -2.31 6.31
CA GLU A 30 4.67 -3.62 6.40
C GLU A 30 5.43 -3.91 5.10
N PHE A 31 6.69 -4.34 5.19
CA PHE A 31 7.52 -4.56 3.99
C PHE A 31 7.79 -6.05 3.78
N ARG A 32 7.69 -6.51 2.52
CA ARG A 32 7.98 -7.90 2.13
C ARG A 32 8.79 -7.94 0.85
N ASN A 33 9.60 -8.99 0.69
CA ASN A 33 10.34 -9.27 -0.55
C ASN A 33 9.51 -10.04 -1.59
N TYR A 34 8.25 -10.33 -1.29
CA TYR A 34 7.30 -10.99 -2.19
C TYR A 34 5.97 -10.25 -2.19
N LEU A 35 5.26 -10.38 -3.30
CA LEU A 35 3.91 -9.84 -3.43
C LEU A 35 2.91 -10.76 -2.72
N LEU A 36 2.08 -10.19 -1.86
CA LEU A 36 0.91 -10.85 -1.28
C LEU A 36 -0.16 -11.11 -2.36
N PRO A 37 -1.00 -12.15 -2.20
CA PRO A 37 -2.13 -12.36 -3.10
C PRO A 37 -2.97 -11.07 -3.24
N PRO A 38 -3.36 -10.66 -4.47
CA PRO A 38 -4.12 -9.41 -4.67
C PRO A 38 -5.45 -9.34 -3.92
N SER A 39 -6.00 -10.51 -3.58
CA SER A 39 -7.23 -10.68 -2.82
C SER A 39 -7.05 -10.53 -1.31
N THR A 40 -5.83 -10.50 -0.79
CA THR A 40 -5.57 -10.32 0.65
C THR A 40 -5.89 -8.88 1.06
N LYS A 41 -6.77 -8.74 2.05
CA LYS A 41 -7.16 -7.44 2.63
C LYS A 41 -6.79 -7.31 4.10
N ARG A 42 -6.77 -8.44 4.83
CA ARG A 42 -6.40 -8.46 6.25
C ARG A 42 -5.24 -9.40 6.50
N LEU A 43 -4.40 -8.99 7.44
CA LEU A 43 -3.29 -9.76 7.98
C LEU A 43 -3.63 -10.12 9.42
N LEU A 44 -3.68 -11.41 9.74
CA LEU A 44 -3.66 -11.88 11.11
C LEU A 44 -2.20 -11.96 11.54
N ILE A 45 -1.86 -11.21 12.58
CA ILE A 45 -0.48 -11.06 13.03
C ILE A 45 -0.23 -12.06 14.15
N TYR A 46 0.64 -13.02 13.84
CA TYR A 46 1.32 -13.86 14.82
C TYR A 46 2.53 -13.08 15.37
N GLU A 47 2.46 -12.66 16.62
CA GLU A 47 3.62 -12.13 17.33
C GLU A 47 4.55 -13.30 17.70
N THR A 48 5.81 -13.22 17.30
CA THR A 48 6.80 -14.26 17.62
C THR A 48 7.15 -14.28 19.11
N SER A 49 8.13 -15.10 19.51
CA SER A 49 8.64 -15.14 20.89
C SER A 49 8.90 -13.73 21.44
N PRO A 50 8.52 -13.43 22.70
CA PRO A 50 8.04 -14.39 23.72
C PRO A 50 6.54 -14.70 23.67
N ALA A 51 5.71 -13.86 23.04
CA ALA A 51 4.25 -14.02 23.08
C ALA A 51 3.78 -15.29 22.34
N SER A 52 4.39 -15.57 21.18
CA SER A 52 4.12 -16.77 20.37
C SER A 52 2.61 -17.00 20.11
N ALA A 53 1.91 -15.95 19.71
CA ALA A 53 0.45 -15.93 19.65
C ALA A 53 -0.09 -15.04 18.53
N ILE A 54 -1.29 -15.36 18.02
CA ILE A 54 -2.04 -14.42 17.18
C ILE A 54 -2.74 -13.40 18.08
N ARG A 55 -2.51 -12.12 17.80
CA ARG A 55 -2.98 -11.02 18.66
C ARG A 55 -3.69 -9.91 17.92
N TYR A 56 -3.28 -9.63 16.69
CA TYR A 56 -3.78 -8.47 15.96
C TYR A 56 -4.32 -8.86 14.60
N VAL A 57 -5.25 -8.04 14.11
CA VAL A 57 -5.73 -8.05 12.74
C VAL A 57 -5.40 -6.67 12.16
N ALA A 58 -4.65 -6.65 11.05
CA ALA A 58 -4.31 -5.44 10.33
C ALA A 58 -5.03 -5.41 8.98
N THR A 59 -5.75 -4.32 8.69
CA THR A 59 -6.27 -4.05 7.34
C THR A 59 -5.20 -3.28 6.55
N ILE A 60 -4.92 -3.75 5.33
CA ILE A 60 -3.81 -3.23 4.52
C ILE A 60 -4.23 -2.67 3.16
N SER A 61 -3.34 -1.87 2.55
CA SER A 61 -3.44 -1.49 1.13
C SER A 61 -3.07 -2.64 0.18
N HIS A 62 -3.13 -2.37 -1.12
CA HIS A 62 -2.40 -3.17 -2.11
C HIS A 62 -0.88 -3.00 -1.91
N GLY A 63 -0.08 -3.89 -2.52
CA GLY A 63 1.37 -3.81 -2.46
C GLY A 63 1.90 -2.68 -3.34
N LYS A 64 2.62 -1.75 -2.71
CA LYS A 64 3.31 -0.61 -3.33
C LYS A 64 4.76 -0.97 -3.62
N GLN A 65 5.31 -0.49 -4.72
CA GLN A 65 6.71 -0.59 -5.12
C GLN A 65 7.51 0.65 -4.70
N PRO A 66 8.85 0.62 -4.74
CA PRO A 66 9.67 1.81 -4.49
C PRO A 66 9.21 3.02 -5.31
N GLY A 67 8.97 4.15 -4.64
CA GLY A 67 8.52 5.40 -5.23
C GLY A 67 7.01 5.58 -5.20
N GLU A 68 6.25 4.60 -4.71
CA GLU A 68 4.78 4.65 -4.61
C GLU A 68 4.27 4.93 -3.19
N ILE A 69 5.11 4.92 -2.14
CA ILE A 69 4.66 5.24 -0.78
C ILE A 69 4.38 6.74 -0.64
N CYS A 70 5.32 7.58 -1.07
CA CYS A 70 5.21 9.05 -1.09
C CYS A 70 4.77 9.65 0.26
N ASP A 71 5.21 9.05 1.36
CA ASP A 71 4.89 9.45 2.74
C ASP A 71 6.13 9.25 3.63
N SER A 72 6.75 10.34 4.06
CA SER A 72 7.99 10.33 4.86
C SER A 72 7.78 10.14 6.37
N THR A 73 6.53 10.00 6.83
CA THR A 73 6.23 9.91 8.27
C THR A 73 6.52 8.54 8.88
N GLY A 74 6.59 7.51 8.04
CA GLY A 74 6.75 6.12 8.47
C GLY A 74 8.18 5.63 8.47
N LEU A 75 8.50 4.79 9.46
CA LEU A 75 9.80 4.15 9.58
C LEU A 75 10.15 3.37 8.31
N ARG A 76 11.25 3.79 7.68
CA ARG A 76 11.84 3.23 6.46
C ARG A 76 11.08 3.51 5.16
N ASN A 77 10.13 4.44 5.16
CA ASN A 77 9.40 4.78 3.94
C ASN A 77 10.31 5.48 2.92
N ASP A 78 11.10 6.47 3.35
CA ASP A 78 12.00 7.19 2.45
C ASP A 78 13.09 6.27 1.87
N GLU A 79 13.69 5.41 2.70
CA GLU A 79 14.65 4.39 2.25
C GLU A 79 14.01 3.40 1.27
N PHE A 80 12.74 3.03 1.49
CA PHE A 80 12.01 2.17 0.56
C PHE A 80 11.78 2.86 -0.77
N ASP A 81 11.31 4.11 -0.75
CA ASP A 81 10.97 4.86 -1.96
C ASP A 81 12.20 5.24 -2.79
N ARG A 82 13.34 5.51 -2.14
CA ARG A 82 14.63 5.71 -2.85
C ARG A 82 15.20 4.43 -3.44
N GLY A 83 14.69 3.25 -3.07
CA GLY A 83 15.24 1.96 -3.48
C GLY A 83 16.44 1.50 -2.64
N ASP A 84 16.77 2.17 -1.53
CA ASP A 84 17.92 1.81 -0.66
C ASP A 84 17.79 0.41 -0.05
N LEU A 85 16.56 -0.12 -0.05
CA LEU A 85 16.22 -1.43 0.51
C LEU A 85 16.05 -2.51 -0.56
N GLU A 86 16.35 -2.18 -1.82
CA GLU A 86 16.27 -3.09 -2.96
C GLU A 86 17.13 -4.34 -2.71
N GLY A 87 16.59 -5.51 -3.07
CA GLY A 87 17.18 -6.82 -2.75
C GLY A 87 16.75 -7.41 -1.40
N ARG A 88 16.33 -6.59 -0.43
CA ARG A 88 15.80 -7.07 0.88
C ARG A 88 14.29 -7.00 0.96
N VAL A 89 13.68 -5.98 0.37
CA VAL A 89 12.23 -5.78 0.31
C VAL A 89 11.87 -5.29 -1.09
N LYS A 90 10.67 -5.64 -1.56
CA LYS A 90 10.17 -5.29 -2.90
C LYS A 90 8.80 -4.62 -2.86
N TYR A 91 8.04 -4.86 -1.78
CA TYR A 91 6.68 -4.38 -1.65
C TYR A 91 6.44 -3.79 -0.25
N GLY A 92 5.74 -2.67 -0.20
CA GLY A 92 5.22 -2.03 1.00
C GLY A 92 3.70 -2.10 1.07
N TYR A 93 3.16 -2.42 2.24
CA TYR A 93 1.73 -2.52 2.51
C TYR A 93 1.37 -1.53 3.60
N GLU A 94 0.63 -0.48 3.25
CA GLU A 94 0.14 0.50 4.21
C GLU A 94 -0.78 -0.19 5.23
N ILE A 95 -0.50 0.00 6.52
CA ILE A 95 -1.31 -0.50 7.62
C ILE A 95 -2.34 0.57 7.97
N ARG A 96 -3.56 0.36 7.49
CA ARG A 96 -4.66 1.34 7.58
C ARG A 96 -5.44 1.24 8.88
N LYS A 97 -5.68 0.01 9.32
CA LYS A 97 -6.42 -0.27 10.55
C LYS A 97 -5.69 -1.36 11.31
N LEU A 98 -5.61 -1.22 12.63
CA LEU A 98 -5.12 -2.28 13.52
C LEU A 98 -6.12 -2.51 14.63
N GLU A 99 -6.46 -3.77 14.82
CA GLU A 99 -7.38 -4.24 15.84
C GLU A 99 -6.73 -5.38 16.62
N GLU A 100 -7.10 -5.54 17.88
CA GLU A 100 -6.56 -6.54 18.78
C GLU A 100 -7.65 -7.52 19.22
N PHE A 101 -7.32 -8.81 19.29
CA PHE A 101 -8.18 -9.80 19.91
C PHE A 101 -8.20 -9.58 21.43
N PRO A 102 -9.39 -9.57 22.09
CA PRO A 102 -9.49 -9.46 23.54
C PRO A 102 -8.67 -10.54 24.28
N LYS A 103 -8.58 -11.73 23.67
CA LYS A 103 -7.73 -12.82 24.14
C LYS A 103 -6.81 -13.28 23.00
N PRO A 104 -5.48 -13.27 23.18
CA PRO A 104 -4.53 -13.86 22.24
C PRO A 104 -4.77 -15.37 22.04
N TYR A 105 -4.53 -15.85 20.83
CA TYR A 105 -4.50 -17.29 20.53
C TYR A 105 -3.05 -17.79 20.59
N SER A 106 -2.70 -18.47 21.67
CA SER A 106 -1.36 -19.01 21.88
C SER A 106 -1.01 -20.07 20.85
N LEU A 107 0.28 -20.34 20.62
CA LEU A 107 0.71 -21.44 19.75
C LEU A 107 0.07 -22.78 20.13
N ASP A 108 -0.14 -23.05 21.41
CA ASP A 108 -0.80 -24.27 21.88
C ASP A 108 -2.28 -24.31 21.51
N ASP A 109 -2.98 -23.17 21.58
CA ASP A 109 -4.36 -23.06 21.09
C ASP A 109 -4.42 -23.30 19.58
N LEU A 110 -3.48 -22.73 18.83
CA LEU A 110 -3.42 -22.88 17.39
C LEU A 110 -3.15 -24.33 16.97
N LYS A 111 -2.26 -25.04 17.69
CA LYS A 111 -1.98 -26.47 17.48
C LYS A 111 -3.17 -27.34 17.84
N ARG A 112 -3.78 -27.11 19.01
CA ARG A 112 -4.93 -27.88 19.52
C ARG A 112 -6.12 -27.79 18.57
N ASN A 113 -6.36 -26.62 17.99
CA ASN A 113 -7.43 -26.42 17.00
C ASN A 113 -7.03 -26.87 15.57
N GLY A 114 -5.82 -27.38 15.36
CA GLY A 114 -5.32 -27.78 14.05
C GLY A 114 -5.17 -26.62 13.07
N TRP A 115 -5.06 -25.38 13.55
CA TRP A 115 -4.97 -24.18 12.71
C TRP A 115 -3.54 -23.93 12.24
N LEU A 116 -2.56 -23.98 13.15
CA LEU A 116 -1.13 -23.82 12.86
C LEU A 116 -0.26 -24.74 13.70
N ASN A 117 0.84 -25.19 13.11
CA ASN A 117 1.86 -26.00 13.80
C ASN A 117 3.04 -25.17 14.32
N GLY A 118 3.16 -23.91 13.88
CA GLY A 118 4.26 -23.02 14.18
C GLY A 118 4.06 -21.65 13.53
N ALA A 119 4.99 -20.73 13.80
CA ALA A 119 5.02 -19.40 13.20
C ALA A 119 5.19 -19.50 11.67
N PRO A 120 4.35 -18.83 10.85
CA PRO A 120 4.54 -18.77 9.41
C PRO A 120 5.89 -18.14 9.04
N GLN A 121 6.67 -18.80 8.17
CA GLN A 121 7.92 -18.22 7.65
C GLN A 121 7.65 -17.14 6.58
N LYS A 122 6.66 -17.38 5.72
CA LYS A 122 6.22 -16.45 4.68
C LYS A 122 4.85 -15.88 5.06
N TYR A 123 3.81 -16.62 4.72
CA TYR A 123 2.44 -16.46 5.20
C TYR A 123 1.74 -17.80 5.06
N CYS A 124 0.61 -17.97 5.71
CA CYS A 124 -0.34 -19.04 5.41
C CYS A 124 -1.75 -18.47 5.33
N PHE A 125 -2.62 -19.10 4.55
CA PHE A 125 -4.03 -18.67 4.52
C PHE A 125 -4.72 -19.02 5.83
N VAL A 126 -5.64 -18.15 6.25
CA VAL A 126 -6.57 -18.46 7.34
C VAL A 126 -7.46 -19.60 6.88
N LYS A 127 -7.54 -20.66 7.69
CA LYS A 127 -8.40 -21.81 7.39
C LYS A 127 -9.87 -21.43 7.62
N PRO A 128 -10.83 -22.00 6.85
CA PRO A 128 -12.25 -21.68 7.03
C PRO A 128 -12.75 -21.85 8.48
N ALA A 129 -12.40 -22.97 9.12
CA ALA A 129 -12.78 -23.23 10.51
C ALA A 129 -12.20 -22.22 11.52
N MET A 130 -11.06 -21.60 11.20
CA MET A 130 -10.47 -20.54 12.01
C MET A 130 -11.19 -19.22 11.76
N ASP A 131 -11.44 -18.88 10.49
CA ASP A 131 -12.12 -17.65 10.08
C ASP A 131 -13.51 -17.53 10.72
N ASP A 132 -14.30 -18.61 10.75
CA ASP A 132 -15.61 -18.64 11.40
C ASP A 132 -15.54 -18.28 12.88
N VAL A 133 -14.54 -18.82 13.60
CA VAL A 133 -14.33 -18.52 15.02
C VAL A 133 -13.90 -17.07 15.20
N LEU A 134 -12.91 -16.61 14.44
CA LEU A 134 -12.35 -15.27 14.61
C LEU A 134 -13.35 -14.16 14.25
N LYS A 135 -14.25 -14.39 13.30
CA LYS A 135 -15.35 -13.47 12.96
C LYS A 135 -16.36 -13.28 14.08
N SER A 136 -16.50 -14.27 14.97
CA SER A 136 -17.42 -14.19 16.11
C SER A 136 -16.85 -13.39 17.28
N VAL A 137 -15.53 -13.11 17.27
CA VAL A 137 -14.86 -12.42 18.38
C VAL A 137 -14.86 -10.91 18.14
N PRO A 138 -15.38 -10.09 19.08
CA PRO A 138 -15.31 -8.64 18.96
C PRO A 138 -13.86 -8.18 19.09
N LEU A 139 -13.36 -7.43 18.09
CA LEU A 139 -12.01 -6.89 18.11
C LEU A 139 -11.98 -5.52 18.80
N ARG A 140 -10.89 -5.24 19.53
CA ARG A 140 -10.62 -3.92 20.11
C ARG A 140 -9.86 -3.07 19.09
N LEU A 141 -10.43 -1.93 18.70
CA LEU A 141 -9.75 -0.99 17.81
C LEU A 141 -8.52 -0.39 18.51
N ILE A 142 -7.37 -0.45 17.85
CA ILE A 142 -6.14 0.26 18.28
C ILE A 142 -6.03 1.58 17.53
N PHE A 143 -6.16 1.54 16.21
CA PHE A 143 -6.26 2.73 15.37
C PHE A 143 -6.99 2.43 14.05
N ASP A 144 -7.54 3.48 13.45
CA ASP A 144 -8.06 3.47 12.08
C ASP A 144 -7.65 4.75 11.36
N THR A 145 -6.99 4.63 10.23
CA THR A 145 -6.64 5.75 9.34
C THR A 145 -7.50 5.78 8.09
N LEU A 146 -8.43 4.83 7.92
CA LEU A 146 -9.47 5.00 6.93
C LEU A 146 -10.29 6.22 7.37
N PRO A 147 -10.49 7.21 6.49
CA PRO A 147 -11.41 8.29 6.84
C PRO A 147 -12.75 7.63 7.17
N ALA A 148 -13.24 7.85 8.38
CA ALA A 148 -14.63 7.56 8.70
C ALA A 148 -15.43 8.24 7.60
N ALA A 149 -16.07 7.45 6.73
CA ALA A 149 -16.76 7.93 5.54
C ALA A 149 -17.44 9.25 5.91
N THR A 150 -16.92 10.34 5.35
CA THR A 150 -17.13 11.69 5.85
C THR A 150 -18.62 11.84 6.10
N SER A 151 -19.02 12.00 7.36
CA SER A 151 -20.39 12.43 7.64
C SER A 151 -20.59 13.72 6.84
N PRO A 152 -21.69 13.86 6.08
CA PRO A 152 -21.93 15.05 5.24
C PRO A 152 -21.93 16.37 6.05
N ALA A 153 -21.87 16.30 7.39
CA ALA A 153 -21.73 17.45 8.28
C ALA A 153 -20.32 18.10 8.27
N ALA A 154 -19.24 17.38 7.92
CA ALA A 154 -17.88 17.93 8.02
C ALA A 154 -17.42 18.73 6.78
N GLU A 155 -18.12 18.60 5.65
CA GLU A 155 -17.81 19.34 4.40
C GLU A 155 -18.37 20.78 4.40
N ALA A 156 -19.16 21.15 5.42
CA ALA A 156 -19.82 22.46 5.52
C ALA A 156 -18.96 23.59 6.13
N LEU A 157 -17.69 23.34 6.48
CA LEU A 157 -16.84 24.32 7.19
C LEU A 157 -15.55 24.74 6.47
N LEU A 158 -15.39 24.46 5.18
CA LEU A 158 -14.32 25.12 4.42
C LEU A 158 -14.69 26.60 4.19
N PRO A 159 -13.87 27.57 4.65
CA PRO A 159 -14.07 28.97 4.30
C PRO A 159 -14.03 29.14 2.78
N THR A 160 -14.98 29.91 2.26
CA THR A 160 -15.26 30.25 0.85
C THR A 160 -14.13 31.00 0.11
N ALA A 161 -12.87 30.89 0.55
CA ALA A 161 -11.73 31.52 -0.08
C ALA A 161 -11.23 30.79 -1.34
N TYR A 162 -11.57 29.50 -1.51
CA TYR A 162 -10.99 28.70 -2.61
C TYR A 162 -11.62 28.98 -3.98
N THR A 163 -12.80 29.60 -4.05
CA THR A 163 -13.52 29.79 -5.33
C THR A 163 -13.17 31.10 -6.05
N ARG A 164 -12.38 32.01 -5.46
CA ARG A 164 -12.05 33.30 -6.09
C ARG A 164 -10.90 33.24 -7.10
N VAL A 165 -10.02 32.24 -7.00
CA VAL A 165 -8.81 32.14 -7.85
C VAL A 165 -9.13 31.55 -9.24
N GLN A 166 -10.18 30.74 -9.39
CA GLN A 166 -10.50 30.11 -10.68
C GLN A 166 -11.34 30.96 -11.66
N ARG A 167 -11.94 32.08 -11.22
CA ARG A 167 -12.63 33.01 -12.14
C ARG A 167 -11.68 33.99 -12.83
N SER A 168 -10.59 34.39 -12.18
CA SER A 168 -9.63 35.36 -12.73
C SER A 168 -8.92 34.83 -13.99
N MET A 169 -8.59 33.54 -14.05
CA MET A 169 -7.82 32.99 -15.17
C MET A 169 -8.65 32.70 -16.45
N ARG A 170 -10.00 32.76 -16.36
CA ARG A 170 -10.88 32.50 -17.52
C ARG A 170 -11.28 33.76 -18.27
N GLU A 171 -11.17 34.93 -17.66
CA GLU A 171 -11.45 36.23 -18.30
C GLU A 171 -10.21 36.81 -19.00
N GLU A 172 -9.01 36.56 -18.47
CA GLU A 172 -7.75 37.01 -19.08
C GLU A 172 -7.39 36.24 -20.38
N SER A 173 -7.98 35.06 -20.57
CA SER A 173 -7.82 34.27 -21.81
C SER A 173 -8.69 34.73 -22.99
N ARG A 174 -9.60 35.70 -22.79
CA ARG A 174 -10.50 36.22 -23.85
C ARG A 174 -10.07 37.55 -24.47
N SER A 175 -9.04 38.23 -23.96
CA SER A 175 -8.59 39.54 -24.47
C SER A 175 -7.42 39.49 -25.45
N VAL A 176 -6.81 38.31 -25.69
CA VAL A 176 -5.68 38.15 -26.62
C VAL A 176 -6.12 37.48 -27.94
N ALA A 177 -7.26 37.93 -28.50
CA ALA A 177 -7.70 37.55 -29.84
C ALA A 177 -7.66 38.78 -30.75
N GLY A 178 -6.46 39.21 -31.14
CA GLY A 178 -6.32 40.41 -31.98
C GLY A 178 -4.91 40.76 -32.39
N ILE A 179 -4.16 39.85 -33.02
CA ILE A 179 -2.96 40.22 -33.79
C ILE A 179 -2.94 39.43 -35.10
N GLN A 180 -3.08 40.16 -36.22
CA GLN A 180 -2.95 39.66 -37.60
C GLN A 180 -1.52 39.10 -37.82
N LYS A 181 -1.41 37.90 -38.39
CA LYS A 181 -0.13 37.35 -38.86
C LYS A 181 -0.12 37.22 -40.38
N THR A 182 0.81 37.96 -40.97
CA THR A 182 1.22 37.93 -42.38
C THR A 182 1.90 36.60 -42.74
N LYS A 183 1.80 36.23 -44.02
CA LYS A 183 2.29 34.99 -44.64
C LYS A 183 3.82 35.03 -44.85
N PRO A 184 4.58 33.93 -44.60
CA PRO A 184 5.88 33.73 -45.23
C PRO A 184 5.92 32.48 -46.14
N PRO A 185 6.94 32.37 -47.03
CA PRO A 185 6.85 31.62 -48.27
C PRO A 185 7.36 30.17 -48.19
N GLN A 186 6.99 29.39 -49.22
CA GLN A 186 7.39 28.02 -49.47
C GLN A 186 8.90 27.88 -49.74
N SER A 187 9.52 26.85 -49.16
CA SER A 187 10.72 26.24 -49.74
C SER A 187 10.73 24.71 -49.54
N ARG A 188 11.28 24.02 -50.56
CA ARG A 188 11.32 22.57 -50.77
C ARG A 188 12.62 21.97 -50.21
N GLY A 189 12.59 20.69 -49.82
CA GLY A 189 13.78 19.82 -49.68
C GLY A 189 13.54 18.64 -48.72
N ARG A 190 13.14 17.45 -49.21
CA ARG A 190 13.98 16.26 -49.52
C ARG A 190 14.79 15.69 -48.34
N GLY A 191 14.54 14.41 -48.04
CA GLY A 191 15.55 13.50 -47.48
C GLY A 191 15.12 12.64 -46.29
N ARG A 192 14.28 11.61 -46.51
CA ARG A 192 14.18 10.44 -45.61
C ARG A 192 15.18 9.41 -46.11
N GLN A 193 16.21 9.06 -45.33
CA GLN A 193 16.87 7.74 -45.29
C GLN A 193 18.07 7.75 -44.33
N ALA A 194 18.38 6.56 -43.80
CA ALA A 194 19.53 6.18 -42.99
C ALA A 194 19.38 6.35 -41.46
N LEU A 195 18.55 5.46 -40.89
CA LEU A 195 18.52 5.09 -39.48
C LEU A 195 18.59 3.55 -39.43
N LEU A 196 19.80 3.00 -39.61
CA LEU A 196 20.19 1.61 -39.34
C LEU A 196 21.71 1.50 -39.64
N GLU A 197 22.47 0.77 -38.84
CA GLU A 197 23.94 0.50 -38.95
C GLU A 197 24.89 1.38 -38.12
N GLN A 198 24.70 1.46 -36.79
CA GLN A 198 25.83 1.81 -35.91
C GLN A 198 25.69 1.32 -34.44
N TRP A 199 25.32 0.06 -34.19
CA TRP A 199 25.27 -0.49 -32.80
C TRP A 199 25.68 -1.98 -32.66
N LEU A 200 26.47 -2.54 -33.58
CA LEU A 200 26.94 -3.95 -33.51
C LEU A 200 28.44 -4.15 -33.74
N ARG A 201 29.29 -3.31 -33.14
CA ARG A 201 30.73 -3.59 -33.04
C ARG A 201 31.27 -3.12 -31.69
N CYS A 202 31.45 -4.10 -30.79
CA CYS A 202 32.39 -4.15 -29.65
C CYS A 202 31.73 -4.83 -28.44
N GLY A 203 31.63 -6.17 -28.49
CA GLY A 203 31.59 -6.99 -27.27
C GLY A 203 33.01 -7.41 -26.90
N PRO A 204 33.37 -7.49 -25.61
CA PRO A 204 34.70 -7.95 -25.19
C PRO A 204 34.76 -9.48 -25.18
N SER A 205 35.93 -10.03 -25.50
CA SER A 205 36.26 -11.44 -25.35
C SER A 205 37.65 -11.57 -24.72
N ALA A 206 37.73 -12.44 -23.71
CA ALA A 206 38.89 -13.00 -22.99
C ALA A 206 39.84 -12.04 -22.25
#